data_AF-A0A3Z7WGF0-F1
#
_entry.id   AF-A0A3Z7WGF0-F1
#
_cell.length_a   1.000
_cell.length_b   1.000
_cell.length_c   1.000
_cell.angle_alpha   90.00
_cell.angle_beta   90.00
_cell.angle_gamma   90.00
#
_symmetry.space_group_name_H-M   'P 1'
#
loop_
_entity.id
_entity.type
_entity.pdbx_description
1 polymer ?
#
loop_
_entity_poly.entity_id
_entity_poly.type
_entity_poly.pdbx_seq_one_letter_code
_entity_poly.pdbx_strand_id
1 'polypeptide(L)'
;MIIIRYLVRETLKSQLAILFILLLIFFCQKLVRILGAAVDGDIPANLVLSLLGLGVPEMAQLILPLSLFLGLLMTLGKLYTESEITVMHACGLSKAVLVKAAMVLALFTGILAAVNVMWAGPWSSKHQDEVLAEAKANPGMAALAQGQFQQATNGSSVLFIESVDGSDFHDVFLAQIRPKGNARPSVVVADSGHLTQLRDGSQVVTLNKGTRFEGTALLRDFRITDFQNYQAIIGHQAVALDPNDTDQMDMRTLWNTDNDRARAELHWRITLVFTVFMMALMVVPLSVVNPRQGRVLSMLPAMLLYLLFFLIQTSIKSNGGKGKLDPVIWMWAVNLIYLALAIGLNLWDTVPVRRLRARFLRKGAV
;
A
#
# COMPACT_ATOMS: atom_id res chain seq x y z
N MET A 1 -5.26 -35.28 19.92
CA MET A 1 -5.04 -33.91 19.38
C MET A 1 -3.89 -33.18 20.10
N ILE A 2 -2.74 -33.85 20.34
CA ILE A 2 -1.60 -33.22 21.03
C ILE A 2 -0.62 -32.62 20.01
N ILE A 3 -0.29 -33.39 18.96
CA ILE A 3 0.63 -32.95 17.89
C ILE A 3 0.12 -31.70 17.16
N ILE A 4 -1.18 -31.61 16.85
CA ILE A 4 -1.75 -30.41 16.20
C ILE A 4 -1.57 -29.18 17.10
N ARG A 5 -1.82 -29.30 18.42
CA ARG A 5 -1.63 -28.19 19.36
C ARG A 5 -0.16 -27.79 19.50
N TYR A 6 0.73 -28.77 19.48
CA TYR A 6 2.18 -28.55 19.48
C TYR A 6 2.61 -27.75 18.25
N LEU A 7 2.27 -28.21 17.04
CA LEU A 7 2.56 -27.53 15.78
C LEU A 7 1.98 -26.11 15.76
N VAL A 8 0.70 -25.96 16.13
CA VAL A 8 0.04 -24.64 16.18
C VAL A 8 0.76 -23.70 17.16
N ARG A 9 1.12 -24.17 18.36
CA ARG A 9 1.81 -23.35 19.36
C ARG A 9 3.19 -22.92 18.89
N GLU A 10 3.97 -23.85 18.32
CA GLU A 10 5.33 -23.55 17.90
C GLU A 10 5.34 -22.62 16.69
N THR A 11 4.48 -22.86 15.70
CA THR A 11 4.31 -21.96 14.55
C THR A 11 3.80 -20.59 14.97
N LEU A 12 2.86 -20.49 15.92
CA LEU A 12 2.35 -19.19 16.37
C LEU A 12 3.44 -18.34 17.04
N LYS A 13 4.32 -18.93 17.85
CA LYS A 13 5.47 -18.21 18.43
C LYS A 13 6.39 -17.65 17.35
N SER A 14 6.74 -18.48 16.37
CA SER A 14 7.59 -18.06 15.26
C SER A 14 6.90 -16.99 14.40
N GLN A 15 5.60 -17.16 14.13
CA GLN A 15 4.82 -16.19 13.38
C GLN A 15 4.79 -14.84 14.08
N LEU A 16 4.56 -14.78 15.40
CA LEU A 16 4.55 -13.53 16.15
C LEU A 16 5.91 -12.83 16.12
N ALA A 17 7.00 -13.58 16.26
CA ALA A 17 8.35 -13.02 16.13
C ALA A 17 8.62 -12.44 14.74
N ILE A 18 8.23 -13.17 13.68
CA ILE A 18 8.38 -12.71 12.30
C ILE A 18 7.47 -11.51 12.01
N LEU A 19 6.23 -11.53 12.51
CA LEU A 19 5.29 -10.42 12.37
C LEU A 19 5.86 -9.14 13.00
N PHE A 20 6.48 -9.24 14.19
CA PHE A 20 7.13 -8.11 14.84
C PHE A 20 8.28 -7.55 14.01
N ILE A 21 9.14 -8.42 13.46
CA ILE A 21 10.26 -8.01 12.59
C ILE A 21 9.73 -7.33 11.33
N LEU A 22 8.73 -7.92 10.66
CA LEU A 22 8.13 -7.36 9.45
C LEU A 22 7.43 -6.03 9.73
N LEU A 23 6.75 -5.91 10.87
CA LEU A 23 6.13 -4.67 11.31
C LEU A 23 7.19 -3.57 11.41
N LEU A 24 8.32 -3.83 12.08
CA LEU A 24 9.42 -2.86 12.17
C LEU A 24 9.99 -2.46 10.81
N ILE A 25 10.19 -3.43 9.90
CA ILE A 25 10.71 -3.16 8.55
C ILE A 25 9.76 -2.22 7.79
N PHE A 26 8.46 -2.55 7.75
CA PHE A 26 7.47 -1.73 7.06
C PHE A 26 7.24 -0.39 7.75
N PHE A 27 7.33 -0.35 9.08
CA PHE A 27 7.23 0.88 9.86
C PHE A 27 8.37 1.83 9.50
N CYS A 28 9.62 1.34 9.46
CA CYS A 28 10.78 2.12 9.01
C CYS A 28 10.61 2.58 7.55
N GLN A 29 10.17 1.70 6.65
CA GLN A 29 9.93 2.06 5.25
C GLN A 29 8.89 3.18 5.11
N LYS A 30 7.76 3.07 5.82
CA LYS A 30 6.70 4.09 5.78
C LYS A 30 7.15 5.39 6.45
N LEU A 31 7.89 5.31 7.57
CA LEU A 31 8.46 6.47 8.23
C LEU A 31 9.40 7.25 7.31
N VAL A 32 10.30 6.57 6.58
CA VAL A 32 11.17 7.22 5.58
C VAL A 32 10.34 7.92 4.50
N ARG A 33 9.28 7.28 4.01
CA ARG A 33 8.39 7.86 2.99
C ARG A 33 7.63 9.10 3.50
N ILE A 34 7.10 9.04 4.71
CA ILE A 34 6.34 10.15 5.32
C ILE A 34 7.27 11.31 5.68
N LEU A 35 8.47 11.03 6.22
CA LEU A 35 9.45 12.08 6.49
C LEU A 35 9.93 12.75 5.21
N GLY A 36 10.11 12.01 4.11
CA GLY A 36 10.39 12.61 2.80
C GLY A 36 9.33 13.61 2.40
N ALA A 37 8.05 13.22 2.45
CA ALA A 37 6.94 14.11 2.14
C ALA A 37 6.82 15.30 3.13
N ALA A 38 7.22 15.13 4.39
CA ALA A 38 7.26 16.22 5.35
C ALA A 38 8.40 17.24 5.04
N VAL A 39 9.55 16.76 4.57
CA VAL A 39 10.67 17.61 4.14
C VAL A 39 10.33 18.38 2.86
N ASP A 40 9.56 17.76 1.94
CA ASP A 40 9.09 18.41 0.71
C ASP A 40 7.99 19.47 0.97
N GLY A 41 7.48 19.56 2.21
CA GLY A 41 6.45 20.52 2.61
C GLY A 41 5.00 20.03 2.42
N ASP A 42 4.80 18.80 1.95
CA ASP A 42 3.47 18.23 1.71
C ASP A 42 2.73 17.85 3.01
N ILE A 43 3.48 17.54 4.07
CA ILE A 43 2.94 17.00 5.33
C ILE A 43 3.52 17.74 6.55
N PRO A 44 2.69 18.37 7.39
CA PRO A 44 3.11 18.92 8.67
C PRO A 44 3.78 17.88 9.60
N ALA A 45 4.91 18.25 10.23
CA ALA A 45 5.71 17.34 11.06
C ALA A 45 4.94 16.73 12.26
N ASN A 46 3.96 17.45 12.80
CA ASN A 46 3.08 16.98 13.87
C ASN A 46 2.16 15.83 13.44
N LEU A 47 1.88 15.69 12.14
CA LEU A 47 1.02 14.63 11.60
C LEU A 47 1.78 13.35 11.27
N VAL A 48 3.12 13.39 11.23
CA VAL A 48 3.96 12.24 10.85
C VAL A 48 3.66 11.01 11.70
N LEU A 49 3.58 11.16 13.01
CA LEU A 49 3.31 10.04 13.92
C LEU A 49 1.88 9.49 13.75
N SER A 50 0.91 10.38 13.57
CA SER A 50 -0.50 10.00 13.34
C SER A 50 -0.66 9.21 12.05
N LEU A 51 -0.14 9.75 10.93
CA LEU A 51 -0.19 9.11 9.61
C LEU A 51 0.57 7.79 9.58
N LEU A 52 1.65 7.67 10.35
CA LEU A 52 2.39 6.42 10.48
C LEU A 52 1.58 5.35 11.20
N GLY A 53 0.89 5.71 12.30
CA GLY A 53 -0.05 4.83 13.00
C GLY A 53 -1.23 4.41 12.13
N LEU A 54 -1.80 5.35 11.37
CA LEU A 54 -2.88 5.10 10.40
C LEU A 54 -2.42 4.25 9.21
N GLY A 55 -1.11 4.14 8.97
CA GLY A 55 -0.58 3.21 7.97
C GLY A 55 -0.57 1.75 8.42
N VAL A 56 -0.71 1.44 9.72
CA VAL A 56 -0.55 0.07 10.24
C VAL A 56 -1.57 -0.92 9.65
N PRO A 57 -2.87 -0.59 9.51
CA PRO A 57 -3.84 -1.47 8.86
C PRO A 57 -3.49 -1.79 7.40
N GLU A 58 -2.96 -0.81 6.66
CA GLU A 58 -2.49 -0.97 5.27
C GLU A 58 -1.32 -1.97 5.22
N MET A 59 -0.32 -1.80 6.10
CA MET A 59 0.82 -2.73 6.19
C MET A 59 0.38 -4.14 6.59
N ALA A 60 -0.58 -4.25 7.51
CA ALA A 60 -1.09 -5.54 8.00
C ALA A 60 -1.73 -6.38 6.88
N GLN A 61 -2.26 -5.77 5.82
CA GLN A 61 -2.81 -6.49 4.66
C GLN A 61 -1.75 -7.39 3.98
N LEU A 62 -0.50 -6.91 3.90
CA LEU A 62 0.61 -7.66 3.28
C LEU A 62 1.40 -8.49 4.29
N ILE A 63 1.53 -7.99 5.52
CA ILE A 63 2.34 -8.64 6.57
C ILE A 63 1.64 -9.87 7.14
N LEU A 64 0.31 -9.87 7.30
CA LEU A 64 -0.41 -11.01 7.91
C LEU A 64 -0.21 -12.31 7.12
N PRO A 65 -0.48 -12.38 5.79
CA PRO A 65 -0.23 -13.60 5.01
C PRO A 65 1.25 -13.97 4.98
N LEU A 66 2.16 -12.98 4.87
CA LEU A 66 3.61 -13.21 4.83
C LEU A 66 4.13 -13.78 6.14
N SER A 67 3.66 -13.26 7.28
CA SER A 67 4.07 -13.72 8.61
C SER A 67 3.67 -15.17 8.86
N LEU A 68 2.45 -15.56 8.47
CA LEU A 68 2.01 -16.95 8.56
C LEU A 68 2.85 -17.84 7.64
N PHE A 69 3.05 -17.41 6.40
CA PHE A 69 3.82 -18.16 5.41
C PHE A 69 5.25 -18.42 5.89
N LEU A 70 5.98 -17.38 6.29
CA LEU A 70 7.34 -17.49 6.80
C LEU A 70 7.39 -18.23 8.14
N GLY A 71 6.40 -18.03 9.02
CA GLY A 71 6.30 -18.74 10.30
C GLY A 71 6.13 -20.25 10.10
N LEU A 72 5.23 -20.67 9.21
CA LEU A 72 5.07 -22.07 8.83
C LEU A 72 6.36 -22.61 8.18
N LEU A 73 6.95 -21.86 7.26
CA LEU A 73 8.17 -22.29 6.56
C LEU A 73 9.34 -22.50 7.52
N MET A 74 9.57 -21.54 8.43
CA MET A 74 10.63 -21.59 9.44
C MET A 74 10.41 -22.71 10.46
N THR A 75 9.19 -22.85 10.98
CA THR A 75 8.90 -23.89 11.99
C THR A 75 8.89 -25.28 11.41
N LEU A 76 8.21 -25.52 10.30
CA LEU A 76 8.23 -26.82 9.66
C LEU A 76 9.65 -27.17 9.20
N GLY A 77 10.40 -26.21 8.64
CA GLY A 77 11.79 -26.41 8.27
C GLY A 77 12.68 -26.80 9.46
N LYS A 78 12.51 -26.14 10.62
CA LYS A 78 13.19 -26.50 11.87
C LYS A 78 12.86 -27.93 12.29
N LEU A 79 11.57 -28.29 12.33
CA LEU A 79 11.09 -29.62 12.73
C LEU A 79 11.52 -30.74 11.75
N TYR A 80 11.77 -30.42 10.48
CA TYR A 80 12.41 -31.33 9.52
C TYR A 80 13.90 -31.52 9.84
N THR A 81 14.62 -30.44 10.14
CA THR A 81 16.07 -30.53 10.46
C THR A 81 16.33 -31.23 11.80
N GLU A 82 15.44 -31.07 12.77
CA GLU A 82 15.49 -31.75 14.07
C GLU A 82 14.90 -33.18 14.02
N SER A 83 14.54 -33.65 12.82
CA SER A 83 13.97 -34.98 12.56
C SER A 83 12.65 -35.30 13.27
N GLU A 84 11.97 -34.33 13.89
CA GLU A 84 10.67 -34.54 14.53
C GLU A 84 9.60 -34.96 13.52
N ILE A 85 9.54 -34.30 12.36
CA ILE A 85 8.58 -34.67 11.30
C ILE A 85 8.91 -36.05 10.71
N THR A 86 10.20 -36.38 10.58
CA THR A 86 10.65 -37.69 10.12
C THR A 86 10.16 -38.81 11.05
N VAL A 87 10.29 -38.62 12.38
CA VAL A 87 9.79 -39.56 13.38
C VAL A 87 8.27 -39.64 13.35
N MET A 88 7.56 -38.51 13.22
CA MET A 88 6.09 -38.51 13.09
C MET A 88 5.64 -39.36 11.90
N HIS A 89 6.31 -39.24 10.75
CA HIS A 89 6.02 -40.08 9.59
C HIS A 89 6.35 -41.55 9.81
N ALA A 90 7.44 -41.88 10.53
CA ALA A 90 7.77 -43.26 10.89
C ALA A 90 6.73 -43.91 11.81
N CYS A 91 6.08 -43.13 12.68
CA CYS A 91 4.96 -43.56 13.52
C CYS A 91 3.61 -43.60 12.78
N GLY A 92 3.57 -43.40 11.46
CA GLY A 92 2.37 -43.50 10.64
C GLY A 92 1.52 -42.22 10.56
N LEU A 93 1.99 -41.07 11.05
CA LEU A 93 1.30 -39.80 10.83
C LEU A 93 1.45 -39.35 9.38
N SER A 94 0.34 -39.12 8.71
CA SER A 94 0.32 -38.57 7.35
C SER A 94 0.55 -37.06 7.33
N LYS A 95 0.94 -36.53 6.16
CA LYS A 95 1.05 -35.08 5.91
C LYS A 95 -0.26 -34.32 6.19
N ALA A 96 -1.41 -35.00 6.21
CA ALA A 96 -2.70 -34.40 6.54
C ALA A 96 -2.73 -33.76 7.93
N VAL A 97 -1.91 -34.21 8.89
CA VAL A 97 -1.82 -33.57 10.20
C VAL A 97 -1.13 -32.22 10.13
N LEU A 98 -0.08 -32.09 9.31
CA LEU A 98 0.62 -30.82 9.06
C LEU A 98 -0.30 -29.84 8.34
N VAL A 99 -1.02 -30.30 7.31
CA VAL A 99 -2.01 -29.48 6.59
C VAL A 99 -3.13 -29.03 7.52
N LYS A 100 -3.68 -29.92 8.35
CA LYS A 100 -4.71 -29.54 9.34
C LYS A 100 -4.20 -28.48 10.31
N ALA A 101 -2.98 -28.61 10.83
CA ALA A 101 -2.39 -27.61 11.72
C ALA A 101 -2.20 -26.25 11.01
N ALA A 102 -1.69 -26.26 9.77
CA ALA A 102 -1.54 -25.06 8.96
C ALA A 102 -2.89 -24.38 8.68
N MET A 103 -3.93 -25.15 8.35
CA MET A 103 -5.27 -24.61 8.10
C MET A 103 -5.94 -24.03 9.34
N VAL A 104 -5.69 -24.58 10.54
CA VAL A 104 -6.17 -24.00 11.80
C VAL A 104 -5.54 -22.62 12.03
N LEU A 105 -4.24 -22.48 11.77
CA LEU A 105 -3.56 -21.17 11.84
C LEU A 105 -4.02 -20.21 10.75
N ALA A 106 -4.22 -20.72 9.53
CA ALA A 106 -4.76 -19.97 8.41
C ALA A 106 -6.16 -19.44 8.70
N LEU A 107 -7.00 -20.19 9.42
CA LEU A 107 -8.30 -19.72 9.87
C LEU A 107 -8.17 -18.54 10.84
N PHE A 108 -7.31 -18.65 11.85
CA PHE A 108 -7.11 -17.58 12.83
C PHE A 108 -6.58 -16.29 12.17
N THR A 109 -5.56 -16.41 11.35
CA THR A 109 -4.95 -15.30 10.62
C THR A 109 -5.85 -14.77 9.50
N GLY A 110 -6.64 -15.62 8.86
CA GLY A 110 -7.62 -15.25 7.84
C GLY A 110 -8.76 -14.44 8.43
N ILE A 111 -9.22 -14.78 9.65
CA ILE A 111 -10.19 -13.95 10.39
C ILE A 111 -9.58 -12.57 10.69
N LEU A 112 -8.35 -12.51 11.21
CA LEU A 112 -7.67 -11.23 11.46
C LEU A 112 -7.50 -10.40 10.18
N ALA A 113 -7.13 -11.04 9.07
CA ALA A 113 -6.99 -10.38 7.77
C ALA A 113 -8.35 -9.89 7.24
N ALA A 114 -9.42 -10.68 7.40
CA ALA A 114 -10.77 -10.30 6.99
C ALA A 114 -11.29 -9.10 7.80
N VAL A 115 -11.13 -9.12 9.12
CA VAL A 115 -11.45 -8.00 10.00
C VAL A 115 -10.68 -6.75 9.59
N ASN A 116 -9.38 -6.90 9.32
CA ASN A 116 -8.52 -5.80 8.89
C ASN A 116 -8.98 -5.18 7.57
N VAL A 117 -9.30 -6.02 6.58
CA VAL A 117 -9.69 -5.57 5.24
C VAL A 117 -11.11 -5.00 5.20
N MET A 118 -12.04 -5.54 6.00
CA MET A 118 -13.45 -5.10 5.99
C MET A 118 -13.69 -3.83 6.80
N TRP A 119 -12.97 -3.62 7.90
CA TRP A 119 -13.22 -2.50 8.82
C TRP A 119 -12.00 -1.63 9.04
N ALA A 120 -10.87 -2.21 9.45
CA ALA A 120 -9.72 -1.40 9.88
C ALA A 120 -9.07 -0.63 8.70
N GLY A 121 -9.00 -1.23 7.51
CA GLY A 121 -8.48 -0.61 6.30
C GLY A 121 -9.28 0.62 5.89
N PRO A 122 -10.58 0.49 5.56
CA PRO A 122 -11.43 1.62 5.17
C PRO A 122 -11.48 2.73 6.23
N TRP A 123 -11.60 2.36 7.51
CA TRP A 123 -11.58 3.33 8.61
C TRP A 123 -10.28 4.13 8.65
N SER A 124 -9.15 3.45 8.53
CA SER A 124 -7.84 4.08 8.59
C SER A 124 -7.58 4.97 7.38
N SER A 125 -7.92 4.51 6.17
CA SER A 125 -7.80 5.30 4.94
C SER A 125 -8.68 6.55 5.00
N LYS A 126 -9.96 6.41 5.38
CA LYS A 126 -10.87 7.55 5.51
C LYS A 126 -10.35 8.60 6.49
N HIS A 127 -9.86 8.16 7.65
CA HIS A 127 -9.34 9.08 8.66
C HIS A 127 -8.00 9.70 8.23
N GLN A 128 -7.15 8.94 7.54
CA GLN A 128 -5.90 9.45 6.98
C GLN A 128 -6.16 10.59 5.98
N ASP A 129 -7.15 10.41 5.11
CA ASP A 129 -7.48 11.41 4.09
C ASP A 129 -8.21 12.63 4.68
N GLU A 130 -9.04 12.44 5.71
CA GLU A 130 -9.62 13.55 6.48
C GLU A 130 -8.53 14.41 7.15
N VAL A 131 -7.57 13.78 7.83
CA VAL A 131 -6.44 14.47 8.47
C VAL A 131 -5.55 15.17 7.45
N LEU A 132 -5.29 14.54 6.29
CA LEU A 132 -4.53 15.16 5.21
C LEU A 132 -5.30 16.31 4.54
N ALA A 133 -6.62 16.18 4.37
CA ALA A 133 -7.46 17.22 3.80
C ALA A 133 -7.52 18.43 4.74
N GLU A 134 -7.66 18.22 6.04
CA GLU A 134 -7.60 19.30 7.04
C GLU A 134 -6.23 19.98 7.06
N ALA A 135 -5.15 19.21 6.98
CA ALA A 135 -3.78 19.74 6.90
C ALA A 135 -3.53 20.56 5.62
N LYS A 136 -4.15 20.19 4.50
CA LYS A 136 -4.08 20.92 3.23
C LYS A 136 -5.03 22.10 3.14
N ALA A 137 -6.16 22.06 3.85
CA ALA A 137 -7.13 23.15 3.95
C ALA A 137 -6.68 24.23 4.93
N ASN A 138 -5.97 23.81 5.97
CA ASN A 138 -5.18 24.63 6.87
C ASN A 138 -3.70 24.31 6.68
N PRO A 139 -3.10 24.59 5.50
CA PRO A 139 -1.66 24.65 5.41
C PRO A 139 -1.26 25.71 6.43
N GLY A 140 -0.75 25.26 7.59
CA GLY A 140 -0.10 26.16 8.51
C GLY A 140 0.95 26.93 7.73
N MET A 141 1.36 28.09 8.20
CA MET A 141 2.33 28.94 7.50
C MET A 141 3.69 28.24 7.24
N ALA A 142 3.89 27.07 7.86
CA ALA A 142 4.93 26.09 7.57
C ALA A 142 4.84 25.39 6.19
N ALA A 143 3.71 25.46 5.48
CA ALA A 143 3.52 24.82 4.17
C ALA A 143 4.13 25.63 2.99
N LEU A 144 4.48 26.89 3.23
CA LEU A 144 5.23 27.69 2.27
C LEU A 144 6.71 27.55 2.64
N ALA A 145 7.34 26.52 2.09
CA ALA A 145 8.77 26.27 2.33
C ALA A 145 9.58 27.51 1.91
N GLN A 146 10.14 28.20 2.90
CA GLN A 146 10.98 29.38 2.70
C GLN A 146 12.13 29.07 1.73
N GLY A 147 12.34 29.93 0.74
CA GLY A 147 13.45 29.81 -0.20
C GLY A 147 13.30 28.69 -1.23
N GLN A 148 12.11 28.11 -1.40
CA GLN A 148 11.82 27.11 -2.44
C GLN A 148 10.69 27.56 -3.37
N PHE A 149 10.80 27.16 -4.64
CA PHE A 149 9.72 27.36 -5.62
C PHE A 149 8.66 26.28 -5.43
N GLN A 150 7.50 26.68 -4.93
CA GLN A 150 6.34 25.82 -4.71
C GLN A 150 5.38 25.93 -5.89
N GLN A 151 5.07 24.80 -6.52
CA GLN A 151 4.12 24.76 -7.63
C GLN A 151 2.73 24.38 -7.12
N ALA A 152 1.70 25.14 -7.50
CA ALA A 152 0.32 24.78 -7.19
C ALA A 152 -0.05 23.43 -7.84
N THR A 153 -0.91 22.64 -7.20
CA THR A 153 -1.26 21.26 -7.61
C THR A 153 -1.76 21.14 -9.06
N ASN A 154 -2.30 22.23 -9.61
CA ASN A 154 -2.78 22.32 -11.00
C ASN A 154 -1.69 22.69 -12.02
N GLY A 155 -0.45 22.89 -11.58
CA GLY A 155 0.68 23.32 -12.41
C GLY A 155 0.53 24.70 -13.05
N SER A 156 -0.54 25.45 -12.74
CA SER A 156 -0.84 26.73 -13.37
C SER A 156 -0.07 27.89 -12.76
N SER A 157 0.42 27.72 -11.53
CA SER A 157 1.04 28.79 -10.74
C SER A 157 2.24 28.26 -9.95
N VAL A 158 3.28 29.08 -9.86
CA VAL A 158 4.48 28.86 -9.04
C VAL A 158 4.57 30.03 -8.07
N LEU A 159 4.79 29.74 -6.79
CA LEU A 159 4.96 30.70 -5.71
C LEU A 159 6.34 30.51 -5.10
N PHE A 160 7.05 31.60 -4.87
CA PHE A 160 8.33 31.64 -4.17
C PHE A 160 8.27 32.77 -3.14
N ILE A 161 8.77 32.48 -1.94
CA ILE A 161 8.82 33.41 -0.83
C ILE A 161 10.22 33.30 -0.21
N GLU A 162 10.93 34.41 -0.12
CA GLU A 162 12.31 34.43 0.39
C GLU A 162 12.37 34.32 1.91
N SER A 163 11.49 35.02 2.63
CA SER A 163 11.38 34.91 4.08
C SER A 163 9.94 35.04 4.59
N VAL A 164 9.69 34.34 5.70
CA VAL A 164 8.38 34.24 6.34
C VAL A 164 8.56 34.59 7.81
N ASP A 165 7.98 35.70 8.24
CA ASP A 165 7.95 36.15 9.64
C ASP A 165 6.53 36.02 10.17
N GLY A 166 6.19 34.81 10.61
CA GLY A 166 4.81 34.50 10.99
C GLY A 166 3.89 34.53 9.77
N SER A 167 2.92 35.45 9.76
CA SER A 167 1.92 35.61 8.69
C SER A 167 2.27 36.63 7.63
N ASP A 168 3.41 37.29 7.81
CA ASP A 168 3.98 38.21 6.86
C ASP A 168 5.06 37.51 6.02
N PHE A 169 4.99 37.72 4.73
CA PHE A 169 5.92 37.23 3.72
C PHE A 169 6.73 38.42 3.21
N HIS A 170 8.01 38.19 2.96
CA HIS A 170 8.89 39.15 2.29
C HIS A 170 9.39 38.59 0.98
N ASP A 171 9.48 39.46 -0.02
CA ASP A 171 9.95 39.17 -1.38
C ASP A 171 9.21 37.98 -2.00
N VAL A 172 7.95 38.25 -2.35
CA VAL A 172 7.05 37.26 -2.92
C VAL A 172 7.12 37.31 -4.45
N PHE A 173 7.37 36.16 -5.05
CA PHE A 173 7.36 35.95 -6.49
C PHE A 173 6.26 34.94 -6.84
N LEU A 174 5.30 35.34 -7.67
CA LEU A 174 4.21 34.50 -8.13
C LEU A 174 4.15 34.49 -9.66
N ALA A 175 4.33 33.33 -10.27
CA ALA A 175 4.29 33.15 -11.72
C ALA A 175 3.10 32.27 -12.13
N GLN A 176 2.18 32.79 -12.94
CA GLN A 176 1.10 32.05 -13.56
C GLN A 176 1.48 31.69 -15.01
N ILE A 177 1.86 30.44 -15.23
CA ILE A 177 2.39 29.96 -16.51
C ILE A 177 1.27 29.46 -17.43
N ARG A 178 0.22 28.84 -16.87
CA ARG A 178 -0.95 28.32 -17.59
C ARG A 178 -2.24 28.95 -17.07
N PRO A 179 -2.56 30.19 -17.47
CA PRO A 179 -3.81 30.81 -17.08
C PRO A 179 -5.02 30.01 -17.59
N LYS A 180 -6.11 30.00 -16.81
CA LYS A 180 -7.40 29.45 -17.25
C LYS A 180 -8.10 30.47 -18.16
N GLY A 181 -8.60 30.01 -19.31
CA GLY A 181 -9.34 30.85 -20.27
C GLY A 181 -8.43 31.66 -21.20
N ASN A 182 -8.81 32.92 -21.48
CA ASN A 182 -8.10 33.82 -22.41
C ASN A 182 -7.12 34.78 -21.70
N ALA A 183 -6.75 34.49 -20.45
CA ALA A 183 -5.79 35.31 -19.72
C ALA A 183 -4.35 35.01 -20.21
N ARG A 184 -3.48 36.02 -20.17
CA ARG A 184 -2.07 35.89 -20.55
C ARG A 184 -1.25 35.38 -19.36
N PRO A 185 -0.11 34.70 -19.59
CA PRO A 185 0.81 34.38 -18.51
C PRO A 185 1.19 35.65 -17.75
N SER A 186 1.29 35.55 -16.43
CA SER A 186 1.57 36.71 -15.60
C SER A 186 2.57 36.40 -14.50
N VAL A 187 3.50 37.31 -14.26
CA VAL A 187 4.45 37.27 -13.17
C VAL A 187 4.15 38.44 -12.24
N VAL A 188 4.05 38.17 -10.95
CA VAL A 188 3.80 39.14 -9.90
C VAL A 188 5.00 39.11 -8.97
N VAL A 189 5.61 40.27 -8.74
CA VAL A 189 6.66 40.48 -7.73
C VAL A 189 6.13 41.48 -6.72
N ALA A 190 6.27 41.20 -5.43
CA ALA A 190 5.86 42.09 -4.36
C ALA A 190 6.84 42.05 -3.18
N ASP A 191 7.05 43.20 -2.54
CA ASP A 191 7.99 43.33 -1.42
C ASP A 191 7.47 42.62 -0.17
N SER A 192 6.15 42.64 0.02
CA SER A 192 5.52 42.02 1.19
C SER A 192 4.18 41.38 0.85
N GLY A 193 3.79 40.37 1.62
CA GLY A 193 2.48 39.73 1.52
C GLY A 193 1.97 39.28 2.88
N HIS A 194 0.66 39.16 3.02
CA HIS A 194 0.03 38.62 4.21
C HIS A 194 -1.04 37.61 3.82
N LEU A 195 -1.06 36.46 4.50
CA LEU A 195 -2.08 35.43 4.31
C LEU A 195 -3.20 35.62 5.34
N THR A 196 -4.41 35.89 4.88
CA THR A 196 -5.60 35.91 5.73
C THR A 196 -6.52 34.76 5.37
N GLN A 197 -6.93 33.99 6.37
CA GLN A 197 -7.97 32.99 6.22
C GLN A 197 -9.33 33.61 6.53
N LEU A 198 -10.27 33.53 5.58
CA LEU A 198 -11.65 33.95 5.82
C LEU A 198 -12.40 32.88 6.62
N ARG A 199 -13.52 33.29 7.24
CA ARG A 199 -14.41 32.41 8.02
C ARG A 199 -14.97 31.22 7.23
N ASP A 200 -14.94 31.30 5.89
CA ASP A 200 -15.36 30.25 4.95
C ASP A 200 -14.22 29.27 4.61
N GLY A 201 -13.08 29.35 5.29
CA GLY A 201 -11.90 28.50 5.03
C GLY A 201 -11.08 28.89 3.79
N SER A 202 -11.54 29.86 2.99
CA SER A 202 -10.79 30.39 1.85
C SER A 202 -9.59 31.23 2.28
N GLN A 203 -8.45 30.95 1.67
CA GLN A 203 -7.21 31.68 1.90
C GLN A 203 -7.07 32.82 0.88
N VAL A 204 -6.85 34.03 1.39
CA VAL A 204 -6.60 35.22 0.58
C VAL A 204 -5.19 35.69 0.86
N VAL A 205 -4.39 35.76 -0.19
CA VAL A 205 -3.07 36.39 -0.13
C VAL A 205 -3.25 37.85 -0.53
N THR A 206 -2.88 38.74 0.38
CA THR A 206 -2.81 40.18 0.13
C THR A 206 -1.34 40.54 -0.07
N LEU A 207 -0.96 40.89 -1.29
CA LEU A 207 0.38 41.35 -1.66
C LEU A 207 0.41 42.88 -1.58
N ASN A 208 1.40 43.42 -0.87
CA ASN A 208 1.61 44.85 -0.65
C ASN A 208 2.81 45.32 -1.46
N LYS A 209 2.63 46.42 -2.20
CA LYS A 209 3.62 47.06 -3.06
C LYS A 209 4.32 46.07 -4.00
N GLY A 210 3.76 45.93 -5.18
CA GLY A 210 4.35 45.07 -6.19
C GLY A 210 4.00 45.47 -7.60
N THR A 211 4.62 44.77 -8.52
CA THR A 211 4.43 44.96 -9.96
C THR A 211 4.00 43.65 -10.58
N ARG A 212 2.90 43.71 -11.34
CA ARG A 212 2.39 42.59 -12.14
C ARG A 212 2.76 42.80 -13.61
N PHE A 213 3.50 41.85 -14.15
CA PHE A 213 3.87 41.76 -15.55
C PHE A 213 2.98 40.73 -16.24
N GLU A 214 2.14 41.14 -17.17
CA GLU A 214 1.34 40.25 -18.00
C GLU A 214 1.82 40.30 -19.44
N GLY A 215 2.12 39.14 -20.02
CA GLY A 215 2.63 39.07 -21.37
C GLY A 215 3.28 37.73 -21.68
N THR A 216 3.67 37.55 -22.94
CA THR A 216 4.43 36.39 -23.39
C THR A 216 5.78 36.87 -23.90
N ALA A 217 6.86 36.15 -23.62
CA ALA A 217 8.21 36.54 -24.06
C ALA A 217 8.36 36.71 -25.59
N LEU A 218 7.44 36.16 -26.39
CA LEU A 218 7.42 36.28 -27.85
C LEU A 218 6.89 37.61 -28.37
N LEU A 219 5.97 38.26 -27.63
CA LEU A 219 5.27 39.46 -28.08
C LEU A 219 5.70 40.63 -27.19
N ARG A 220 5.97 41.80 -27.80
CA ARG A 220 6.39 43.02 -27.07
C ARG A 220 5.23 43.77 -26.41
N ASP A 221 4.09 43.12 -26.19
CA ASP A 221 2.85 43.72 -25.72
C ASP A 221 2.62 43.48 -24.21
N PHE A 222 3.65 43.76 -23.41
CA PHE A 222 3.59 43.62 -21.96
C PHE A 222 2.66 44.65 -21.34
N ARG A 223 1.79 44.18 -20.44
CA ARG A 223 1.02 45.04 -19.54
C ARG A 223 1.68 45.01 -18.17
N ILE A 224 2.18 46.17 -17.76
CA ILE A 224 2.82 46.37 -16.46
C ILE A 224 1.82 47.09 -15.57
N THR A 225 1.53 46.52 -14.41
CA THR A 225 0.59 47.09 -13.43
C THR A 225 1.28 47.19 -12.09
N ASP A 226 1.58 48.40 -11.66
CA ASP A 226 2.02 48.69 -10.31
C ASP A 226 0.82 48.74 -9.38
N PHE A 227 0.83 47.94 -8.32
CA PHE A 227 -0.24 47.86 -7.35
C PHE A 227 0.27 48.17 -5.95
N GLN A 228 -0.54 48.88 -5.18
CA GLN A 228 -0.29 49.08 -3.75
C GLN A 228 -0.80 47.90 -2.93
N ASN A 229 -2.00 47.42 -3.26
CA ASN A 229 -2.64 46.28 -2.63
C ASN A 229 -3.20 45.36 -3.72
N TYR A 230 -2.74 44.11 -3.73
CA TYR A 230 -3.23 43.09 -4.64
C TYR A 230 -3.72 41.89 -3.86
N GLN A 231 -5.03 41.66 -3.90
CA GLN A 231 -5.64 40.49 -3.29
C GLN A 231 -5.84 39.41 -4.35
N ALA A 232 -5.19 38.28 -4.13
CA ALA A 232 -5.46 37.06 -4.86
C ALA A 232 -6.12 36.06 -3.93
N ILE A 233 -7.28 35.55 -4.33
CA ILE A 233 -7.88 34.39 -3.67
C ILE A 233 -7.09 33.19 -4.16
N ILE A 234 -6.27 32.61 -3.27
CA ILE A 234 -5.78 31.26 -3.48
C ILE A 234 -6.98 30.38 -3.16
N GLY A 235 -7.72 30.03 -4.21
CA GLY A 235 -8.99 29.33 -4.09
C GLY A 235 -8.86 28.20 -3.06
N HIS A 236 -9.80 28.16 -2.12
CA HIS A 236 -10.05 26.98 -1.32
C HIS A 236 -10.39 25.86 -2.30
N GLN A 237 -9.39 25.09 -2.71
CA GLN A 237 -9.69 23.72 -3.06
C GLN A 237 -9.93 23.07 -1.72
N ALA A 238 -11.20 23.06 -1.29
CA ALA A 238 -11.69 21.96 -0.49
C ALA A 238 -11.13 20.75 -1.22
N VAL A 239 -10.16 20.08 -0.60
CA VAL A 239 -9.73 18.79 -1.07
C VAL A 239 -10.99 17.96 -0.91
N ALA A 240 -11.81 17.95 -1.96
CA ALA A 240 -12.91 17.03 -2.04
C ALA A 240 -12.22 15.70 -1.89
N LEU A 241 -12.38 15.08 -0.72
CA LEU A 241 -12.12 13.66 -0.48
C LEU A 241 -12.48 12.99 -1.79
N ASP A 242 -11.49 12.50 -2.55
CA ASP A 242 -11.75 12.04 -3.90
C ASP A 242 -12.84 10.99 -3.76
N PRO A 243 -14.09 11.25 -4.20
CA PRO A 243 -15.18 10.33 -3.95
C PRO A 243 -14.96 9.01 -4.70
N ASN A 244 -13.99 8.99 -5.62
CA ASN A 244 -13.51 7.84 -6.36
C ASN A 244 -12.27 7.18 -5.76
N ASP A 245 -11.77 7.59 -4.59
CA ASP A 245 -10.73 6.83 -3.91
C ASP A 245 -11.34 5.54 -3.36
N THR A 246 -11.14 4.48 -4.14
CA THR A 246 -11.69 3.17 -3.86
C THR A 246 -11.09 2.54 -2.62
N ASP A 247 -9.90 2.98 -2.19
CA ASP A 247 -9.23 2.44 -1.01
C ASP A 247 -9.97 2.83 0.29
N GLN A 248 -10.73 3.95 0.28
CA GLN A 248 -11.55 4.40 1.41
C GLN A 248 -12.93 3.74 1.51
N MET A 249 -13.39 3.10 0.43
CA MET A 249 -14.77 2.62 0.35
C MET A 249 -15.01 1.40 1.23
N ASP A 250 -16.16 1.37 1.90
CA ASP A 250 -16.65 0.20 2.59
C ASP A 250 -16.95 -0.94 1.60
N MET A 251 -16.86 -2.19 2.08
CA MET A 251 -17.12 -3.37 1.26
C MET A 251 -18.51 -3.37 0.61
N ARG A 252 -19.53 -2.84 1.30
CA ARG A 252 -20.90 -2.72 0.77
C ARG A 252 -20.97 -1.72 -0.37
N THR A 253 -20.29 -0.60 -0.24
CA THR A 253 -20.22 0.44 -1.26
C THR A 253 -19.47 -0.07 -2.49
N LEU A 254 -18.34 -0.76 -2.29
CA LEU A 254 -17.59 -1.40 -3.37
C LEU A 254 -18.41 -2.42 -4.16
N TRP A 255 -19.33 -3.13 -3.50
CA TRP A 255 -20.19 -4.12 -4.16
C TRP A 255 -21.23 -3.48 -5.09
N ASN A 256 -21.73 -2.29 -4.73
CA ASN A 256 -22.79 -1.61 -5.47
C ASN A 256 -22.27 -0.60 -6.51
N THR A 257 -20.97 -0.27 -6.47
CA THR A 257 -20.37 0.70 -7.38
C THR A 257 -19.82 0.01 -8.63
N ASP A 258 -20.47 0.27 -9.78
CA ASP A 258 -20.02 -0.20 -11.10
C ASP A 258 -18.88 0.66 -11.66
N ASN A 259 -17.72 0.63 -10.99
CA ASN A 259 -16.48 1.24 -11.44
C ASN A 259 -15.37 0.18 -11.52
N ASP A 260 -14.56 0.20 -12.57
CA ASP A 260 -13.45 -0.76 -12.76
C ASP A 260 -12.46 -0.73 -11.59
N ARG A 261 -12.20 0.45 -11.02
CA ARG A 261 -11.38 0.59 -9.82
C ARG A 261 -12.02 -0.06 -8.59
N ALA A 262 -13.33 0.11 -8.41
CA ALA A 262 -14.05 -0.44 -7.27
C ALA A 262 -14.10 -1.98 -7.36
N ARG A 263 -14.33 -2.51 -8.57
CA ARG A 263 -14.26 -3.96 -8.84
C ARG A 263 -12.85 -4.50 -8.57
N ALA A 264 -11.81 -3.81 -9.04
CA ALA A 264 -10.42 -4.22 -8.79
C ALA A 264 -10.09 -4.25 -7.29
N GLU A 265 -10.51 -3.23 -6.54
CA GLU A 265 -10.28 -3.14 -5.10
C GLU A 265 -11.06 -4.22 -4.32
N LEU A 266 -12.31 -4.45 -4.67
CA LEU A 266 -13.14 -5.50 -4.08
C LEU A 266 -12.47 -6.89 -4.24
N HIS A 267 -12.02 -7.22 -5.44
CA HIS A 267 -11.38 -8.51 -5.70
C HIS A 267 -9.98 -8.62 -5.11
N TRP A 268 -9.25 -7.51 -5.01
CA TRP A 268 -7.99 -7.43 -4.28
C TRP A 268 -8.19 -7.77 -2.80
N ARG A 269 -9.17 -7.15 -2.15
CA ARG A 269 -9.52 -7.38 -0.74
C ARG A 269 -9.89 -8.83 -0.45
N ILE A 270 -10.73 -9.43 -1.31
CA ILE A 270 -11.09 -10.85 -1.21
C ILE A 270 -9.86 -11.74 -1.42
N THR A 271 -9.02 -11.41 -2.40
CA THR A 271 -7.79 -12.14 -2.70
C THR A 271 -6.82 -12.12 -1.52
N LEU A 272 -6.66 -11.00 -0.82
CA LEU A 272 -5.80 -10.89 0.36
C LEU A 272 -6.18 -11.88 1.47
N VAL A 273 -7.49 -12.01 1.76
CA VAL A 273 -7.98 -12.98 2.75
C VAL A 273 -7.81 -14.41 2.24
N PHE A 274 -8.13 -14.66 0.97
CA PHE A 274 -7.98 -15.98 0.35
C PHE A 274 -6.52 -16.45 0.31
N THR A 275 -5.58 -15.52 0.12
CA THR A 275 -4.13 -15.78 0.04
C THR A 275 -3.61 -16.42 1.31
N VAL A 276 -4.15 -16.07 2.48
CA VAL A 276 -3.76 -16.67 3.77
C VAL A 276 -3.93 -18.19 3.75
N PHE A 277 -5.08 -18.67 3.27
CA PHE A 277 -5.38 -20.10 3.18
C PHE A 277 -4.57 -20.77 2.08
N MET A 278 -4.47 -20.13 0.92
CA MET A 278 -3.74 -20.67 -0.23
C MET A 278 -2.25 -20.84 0.08
N MET A 279 -1.60 -19.82 0.67
CA MET A 279 -0.19 -19.87 1.03
C MET A 279 0.08 -20.85 2.18
N ALA A 280 -0.81 -20.95 3.16
CA ALA A 280 -0.72 -21.95 4.21
C ALA A 280 -0.82 -23.39 3.68
N LEU A 281 -1.61 -23.62 2.64
CA LEU A 281 -1.68 -24.92 1.97
C LEU A 281 -0.41 -25.20 1.15
N MET A 282 0.09 -24.18 0.45
CA MET A 282 1.24 -24.29 -0.44
C MET A 282 2.57 -24.52 0.30
N VAL A 283 2.72 -23.92 1.49
CA VAL A 283 3.99 -23.97 2.25
C VAL A 283 4.31 -25.35 2.81
N VAL A 284 3.30 -26.17 3.15
CA VAL A 284 3.48 -27.49 3.78
C VAL A 284 4.35 -28.46 2.96
N PRO A 285 4.12 -28.66 1.65
CA PRO A 285 5.00 -29.48 0.82
C PRO A 285 6.34 -28.80 0.50
N LEU A 286 6.39 -27.47 0.49
CA LEU A 286 7.59 -26.70 0.15
C LEU A 286 8.54 -26.50 1.34
N SER A 287 8.11 -26.78 2.56
CA SER A 287 8.92 -26.61 3.77
C SER A 287 9.88 -27.78 4.04
N VAL A 288 9.94 -28.77 3.15
CA VAL A 288 10.85 -29.91 3.30
C VAL A 288 12.27 -29.44 3.03
N VAL A 289 13.09 -29.42 4.08
CA VAL A 289 14.51 -29.02 4.01
C VAL A 289 15.37 -30.27 4.05
N ASN A 290 16.23 -30.45 3.05
CA ASN A 290 17.27 -31.48 3.12
C ASN A 290 18.35 -31.00 4.11
N PRO A 291 18.77 -31.81 5.10
CA PRO A 291 19.83 -31.42 6.05
C PRO A 291 21.16 -31.02 5.37
N ARG A 292 21.35 -31.45 4.12
CA ARG A 292 22.53 -31.15 3.29
C ARG A 292 22.41 -29.85 2.49
N GLN A 293 21.23 -29.27 2.37
CA GLN A 293 20.98 -28.00 1.70
C GLN A 293 20.80 -26.93 2.77
N GLY A 294 21.47 -25.78 2.64
CA GLY A 294 21.31 -24.68 3.59
C GLY A 294 19.83 -24.31 3.78
N ARG A 295 19.45 -24.00 5.03
CA ARG A 295 18.05 -23.71 5.40
C ARG A 295 17.42 -22.64 4.50
N VAL A 296 18.14 -21.53 4.27
CA VAL A 296 17.65 -20.40 3.44
C VAL A 296 17.52 -20.80 1.97
N LEU A 297 18.46 -21.58 1.43
CA LEU A 297 18.43 -22.00 0.03
C LEU A 297 17.20 -22.90 -0.26
N SER A 298 16.83 -23.73 0.71
CA SER A 298 15.65 -24.60 0.60
C SER A 298 14.34 -23.84 0.67
N MET A 299 14.33 -22.65 1.28
CA MET A 299 13.16 -21.77 1.41
C MET A 299 12.95 -20.85 0.20
N LEU A 300 14.00 -20.64 -0.60
CA LEU A 300 14.03 -19.69 -1.71
C LEU A 300 12.93 -19.95 -2.76
N PRO A 301 12.66 -21.19 -3.21
CA PRO A 301 11.58 -21.43 -4.17
C PRO A 301 10.20 -21.03 -3.64
N ALA A 302 9.95 -21.27 -2.35
CA ALA A 302 8.70 -20.90 -1.71
C ALA A 302 8.57 -19.37 -1.61
N MET A 303 9.63 -18.68 -1.21
CA MET A 303 9.67 -17.21 -1.16
C MET A 303 9.47 -16.58 -2.55
N LEU A 304 10.08 -17.14 -3.60
CA LEU A 304 9.88 -16.67 -4.97
C LEU A 304 8.43 -16.85 -5.45
N LEU A 305 7.79 -17.97 -5.11
CA LEU A 305 6.38 -18.19 -5.45
C LEU A 305 5.47 -17.18 -4.72
N TYR A 306 5.75 -16.89 -3.45
CA TYR A 306 5.03 -15.84 -2.72
C TYR A 306 5.23 -14.46 -3.36
N LEU A 307 6.47 -14.09 -3.67
CA LEU A 307 6.79 -12.82 -4.31
C LEU A 307 6.11 -12.69 -5.68
N LEU A 308 6.20 -13.74 -6.50
CA LEU A 308 5.59 -13.79 -7.83
C LEU A 308 4.06 -13.63 -7.75
N PHE A 309 3.42 -14.30 -6.80
CA PHE A 309 1.98 -14.15 -6.56
C PHE A 309 1.59 -12.69 -6.29
N PHE A 310 2.27 -12.04 -5.33
CA PHE A 310 1.96 -10.65 -4.97
C PHE A 310 2.28 -9.66 -6.09
N LEU A 311 3.37 -9.85 -6.83
CA LEU A 311 3.69 -9.03 -7.99
C LEU A 311 2.62 -9.13 -9.09
N ILE A 312 2.16 -10.36 -9.39
CA ILE A 312 1.10 -10.58 -10.38
C ILE A 312 -0.21 -9.93 -9.91
N GLN A 313 -0.63 -10.18 -8.67
CA GLN A 313 -1.89 -9.63 -8.15
C GLN A 313 -1.87 -8.10 -8.06
N THR A 314 -0.75 -7.51 -7.66
CA THR A 314 -0.58 -6.04 -7.62
C THR A 314 -0.60 -5.43 -9.02
N SER A 315 0.03 -6.11 -10.00
CA SER A 315 -0.02 -5.73 -11.41
C SER A 315 -1.44 -5.80 -11.99
N ILE A 316 -2.19 -6.85 -11.65
CA ILE A 316 -3.60 -6.99 -12.06
C ILE A 316 -4.46 -5.91 -11.40
N LYS A 317 -4.29 -5.60 -10.10
CA LYS A 317 -4.99 -4.48 -9.43
C LYS A 317 -4.73 -3.16 -10.17
N SER A 318 -3.46 -2.85 -10.43
CA SER A 318 -3.05 -1.59 -11.09
C SER A 318 -3.56 -1.46 -12.52
N ASN A 319 -3.52 -2.55 -13.31
CA ASN A 319 -4.00 -2.54 -14.70
C ASN A 319 -5.54 -2.62 -14.79
N GLY A 320 -6.17 -3.34 -13.86
CA GLY A 320 -7.60 -3.45 -13.72
C GLY A 320 -8.25 -2.11 -13.35
N GLY A 321 -7.66 -1.38 -12.41
CA GLY A 321 -8.11 -0.01 -12.07
C GLY A 321 -7.91 1.03 -13.18
N LYS A 322 -7.21 0.67 -14.27
CA LYS A 322 -7.07 1.49 -15.49
C LYS A 322 -8.01 1.06 -16.62
N GLY A 323 -8.89 0.07 -16.38
CA GLY A 323 -9.81 -0.47 -17.38
C GLY A 323 -9.16 -1.32 -18.47
N LYS A 324 -7.88 -1.72 -18.32
CA LYS A 324 -7.17 -2.51 -19.34
C LYS A 324 -7.51 -4.00 -19.32
N LEU A 325 -7.91 -4.51 -18.16
CA LEU A 325 -8.14 -5.92 -17.88
C LEU A 325 -9.34 -6.04 -16.96
N ASP A 326 -10.18 -7.07 -17.15
CA ASP A 326 -11.21 -7.40 -16.18
C ASP A 326 -10.53 -7.98 -14.91
N PRO A 327 -10.60 -7.29 -13.76
CA PRO A 327 -9.97 -7.76 -12.52
C PRO A 327 -10.55 -9.09 -12.05
N VAL A 328 -11.83 -9.35 -12.31
CA VAL A 328 -12.52 -10.56 -11.86
C VAL A 328 -11.90 -11.79 -12.51
N ILE A 329 -11.74 -11.76 -13.83
CA ILE A 329 -11.24 -12.92 -14.58
C ILE A 329 -9.79 -13.21 -14.18
N TRP A 330 -8.93 -12.18 -14.18
CA TRP A 330 -7.50 -12.38 -14.00
C TRP A 330 -7.09 -12.65 -12.55
N MET A 331 -7.67 -11.96 -11.56
CA MET A 331 -7.32 -12.22 -10.16
C MET A 331 -7.73 -13.63 -9.73
N TRP A 332 -8.94 -14.06 -10.11
CA TRP A 332 -9.42 -15.41 -9.80
C TRP A 332 -8.70 -16.48 -10.61
N ALA A 333 -8.34 -16.23 -11.88
CA ALA A 333 -7.52 -17.16 -12.65
C ALA A 333 -6.19 -17.43 -11.94
N VAL A 334 -5.50 -16.39 -11.46
CA VAL A 334 -4.25 -16.55 -10.71
C VAL A 334 -4.46 -17.29 -9.39
N ASN A 335 -5.51 -16.94 -8.64
CA ASN A 335 -5.85 -17.64 -7.39
C ASN A 335 -6.14 -19.12 -7.62
N LEU A 336 -6.88 -19.47 -8.68
CA LEU A 336 -7.20 -20.85 -9.03
C LEU A 336 -5.98 -21.62 -9.51
N ILE A 337 -5.08 -21.01 -10.30
CA ILE A 337 -3.81 -21.62 -10.72
C ILE A 337 -2.95 -21.94 -9.49
N TYR A 338 -2.80 -21.00 -8.57
CA TYR A 338 -2.03 -21.21 -7.36
C TYR A 338 -2.68 -22.24 -6.42
N LEU A 339 -4.01 -22.23 -6.31
CA LEU A 339 -4.75 -23.25 -5.56
C LEU A 339 -4.54 -24.65 -6.16
N ALA A 340 -4.63 -24.76 -7.50
CA ALA A 340 -4.38 -26.01 -8.21
C ALA A 340 -2.94 -26.49 -8.02
N LEU A 341 -1.97 -25.57 -8.05
CA LEU A 341 -0.57 -25.86 -7.76
C LEU A 341 -0.38 -26.35 -6.31
N ALA A 342 -1.00 -25.67 -5.34
CA ALA A 342 -0.92 -26.06 -3.92
C ALA A 342 -1.54 -27.44 -3.68
N ILE A 343 -2.69 -27.73 -4.27
CA ILE A 343 -3.34 -29.05 -4.21
C ILE A 343 -2.47 -30.11 -4.91
N GLY A 344 -1.96 -29.80 -6.10
CA GLY A 344 -1.10 -30.70 -6.88
C GLY A 344 0.16 -31.10 -6.12
N LEU A 345 0.85 -30.13 -5.50
CA LEU A 345 2.04 -30.36 -4.69
C LEU A 345 1.73 -31.21 -3.43
N ASN A 346 0.60 -30.96 -2.76
CA ASN A 346 0.19 -31.75 -1.60
C ASN A 346 -0.19 -33.19 -1.96
N LEU A 347 -0.87 -33.38 -3.10
CA LEU A 347 -1.29 -34.70 -3.57
C LEU A 347 -0.16 -35.50 -4.20
N TRP A 348 0.92 -34.85 -4.65
CA TRP A 348 2.04 -35.50 -5.35
C TRP A 348 2.63 -36.70 -4.59
N ASP A 349 2.72 -36.60 -3.26
CA ASP A 349 3.27 -37.64 -2.40
C ASP A 349 2.26 -38.69 -1.94
N THR A 350 1.00 -38.57 -2.34
CA THR A 350 -0.04 -39.51 -1.93
C THR A 350 0.01 -40.81 -2.76
N VAL A 351 -0.46 -41.90 -2.15
CA VAL A 351 -0.53 -43.24 -2.78
C VAL A 351 -1.19 -43.24 -4.17
N PRO A 352 -2.35 -42.58 -4.42
CA PRO A 352 -2.99 -42.60 -5.74
C PRO A 352 -2.10 -41.98 -6.82
N VAL A 353 -1.46 -40.83 -6.56
CA VAL A 353 -0.61 -40.15 -7.54
C VAL A 353 0.69 -40.94 -7.77
N ARG A 354 1.28 -41.52 -6.73
CA ARG A 354 2.43 -42.43 -6.87
C ARG A 354 2.11 -43.66 -7.72
N ARG A 355 0.93 -44.26 -7.55
CA ARG A 355 0.47 -45.39 -8.38
C ARG A 355 0.24 -44.98 -9.84
N LEU A 356 -0.31 -43.79 -10.06
CA LEU A 356 -0.54 -43.22 -11.39
C LEU A 356 0.80 -42.98 -12.12
N ARG A 357 1.78 -42.39 -11.42
CA ARG A 357 3.15 -42.20 -11.92
C ARG A 357 3.84 -43.53 -12.23
N ALA A 358 3.73 -44.52 -11.35
CA ALA A 358 4.29 -45.85 -11.57
C ALA A 358 3.69 -46.56 -12.79
N ARG A 359 2.38 -46.34 -13.07
CA ARG A 359 1.72 -46.85 -14.28
C ARG A 359 2.21 -46.13 -15.55
N PHE A 360 2.48 -44.83 -15.49
CA PHE A 360 3.03 -44.07 -16.62
C PHE A 360 4.50 -44.44 -16.90
N LEU A 361 5.34 -44.58 -15.88
CA LEU A 361 6.74 -45.00 -16.04
C LEU A 361 6.87 -46.44 -16.55
N ARG A 362 5.94 -47.34 -16.18
CA ARG A 362 5.89 -48.71 -16.74
C ARG A 362 5.44 -48.76 -18.21
N LYS A 363 4.76 -47.73 -18.73
CA LYS A 363 4.36 -47.66 -20.15
C LYS A 363 5.43 -47.07 -21.07
N GLY A 364 6.51 -46.50 -20.54
CA GLY A 364 7.64 -45.95 -21.30
C GLY A 364 8.87 -46.86 -21.38
N ALA A 365 8.75 -48.11 -20.92
CA ALA A 365 9.78 -49.13 -21.02
C ALA A 365 9.25 -50.31 -21.86
N VAL A 366 9.15 -50.10 -23.17
CA VAL A 366 9.08 -51.14 -24.20
C VAL A 366 10.01 -50.71 -25.32
#